data_AF-A0A1I5PXH9-F1
#
_entry.id   AF-A0A1I5PXH9-F1
#
_cell.length_a   1.000
_cell.length_b   1.000
_cell.length_c   1.000
_cell.angle_alpha   90.00
_cell.angle_beta   90.00
_cell.angle_gamma   90.00
#
_symmetry.space_group_name_H-M   'P 1'
#
loop_
_entity.id
_entity.type
_entity.pdbx_description
1 polymer ?
#
loop_
_entity_poly.entity_id
_entity_poly.type
_entity_poly.pdbx_seq_one_letter_code
_entity_poly.pdbx_strand_id
1 'polypeptide(L)' 'MSIETIREFLGWSSLINIGVLLFYSMFIILWRSKIAPIHMRIFQLGENDVSRGYFQYLSYYKILIIIFNIVPYFALVIMD' A
#
# COMPACT_ATOMS: atom_id res chain seq x y z
N MET A 1 6.37 16.38 22.12
CA MET A 1 6.44 15.01 21.59
C MET A 1 7.86 14.52 21.80
N SER A 2 8.04 13.31 22.33
CA SER A 2 9.35 12.69 22.46
C SER A 2 9.68 11.86 21.21
N ILE A 3 10.95 11.49 21.04
CA ILE A 3 11.39 10.62 19.94
C ILE A 3 10.66 9.26 20.02
N GLU A 4 10.46 8.74 21.23
CA GLU A 4 9.73 7.48 21.45
C GLU A 4 8.29 7.55 20.95
N THR A 5 7.58 8.67 21.20
CA THR A 5 6.21 8.86 20.70
C THR A 5 6.14 8.83 19.16
N ILE A 6 7.11 9.47 18.49
CA ILE A 6 7.15 9.49 17.02
C ILE A 6 7.49 8.09 16.49
N ARG A 7 8.42 7.40 17.12
CA ARG A 7 8.82 6.03 16.77
C ARG A 7 7.67 5.04 16.91
N GLU A 8 6.90 5.12 18.00
CA GLU A 8 5.70 4.31 18.20
C GLU A 8 4.64 4.60 17.13
N PHE A 9 4.39 5.88 16.85
CA PHE A 9 3.44 6.29 15.80
C PHE A 9 3.85 5.74 14.42
N LEU A 10 5.12 5.90 14.03
CA LEU A 10 5.62 5.40 12.74
C LEU A 10 5.60 3.86 12.67
N GLY A 11 5.81 3.18 13.81
CA GLY A 11 5.68 1.72 13.92
C GLY A 11 4.25 1.25 13.65
N TRP A 12 3.26 1.83 14.33
CA TRP A 12 1.85 1.52 14.11
C TRP A 12 1.38 1.92 12.71
N SER A 13 1.81 3.06 12.22
CA SER A 13 1.52 3.52 10.85
C SER A 13 2.07 2.54 9.82
N SER A 14 3.30 2.05 10.00
CA SER A 14 3.89 1.01 9.14
C SER A 14 3.06 -0.27 9.15
N LEU A 15 2.70 -0.77 10.34
CA LEU A 15 1.92 -2.00 10.49
C LEU A 15 0.55 -1.91 9.80
N ILE A 16 -0.19 -0.84 10.06
CA ILE A 16 -1.51 -0.62 9.47
C ILE A 16 -1.42 -0.55 7.95
N ASN A 17 -0.49 0.25 7.42
CA ASN A 17 -0.38 0.41 5.97
C ASN A 17 0.08 -0.89 5.28
N ILE A 18 0.98 -1.67 5.89
CA ILE A 18 1.37 -2.99 5.38
C ILE A 18 0.15 -3.93 5.38
N GLY A 19 -0.65 -3.93 6.45
CA GLY A 19 -1.89 -4.70 6.52
C GLY A 19 -2.86 -4.35 5.40
N VAL A 20 -3.06 -3.05 5.13
CA VAL A 20 -3.88 -2.56 4.01
C VAL A 20 -3.31 -3.00 2.66
N LEU A 21 -2.00 -2.87 2.46
CA LEU A 21 -1.34 -3.30 1.23
C LEU A 21 -1.53 -4.81 0.98
N LEU A 22 -1.38 -5.64 2.01
CA LEU A 22 -1.61 -7.09 1.93
C LEU A 22 -3.08 -7.41 1.64
N PHE A 23 -4.00 -6.75 2.34
CA PHE A 23 -5.43 -6.91 2.12
C PHE A 23 -5.82 -6.61 0.67
N TYR A 24 -5.41 -5.46 0.12
CA TYR A 24 -5.69 -5.13 -1.29
C TYR A 24 -5.00 -6.07 -2.27
N SER A 25 -3.76 -6.48 -1.98
CA SER A 25 -3.04 -7.45 -2.82
C SER A 25 -3.80 -8.78 -2.90
N MET A 26 -4.24 -9.31 -1.76
CA MET A 26 -5.05 -10.53 -1.70
C MET A 26 -6.40 -10.35 -2.39
N PHE A 27 -7.07 -9.21 -2.18
CA PHE A 27 -8.35 -8.92 -2.81
C PHE A 27 -8.23 -8.91 -4.33
N ILE A 28 -7.21 -8.23 -4.88
CA ILE A 28 -6.95 -8.18 -6.31
C ILE A 28 -6.66 -9.59 -6.85
N ILE A 29 -5.80 -10.38 -6.20
CA ILE A 29 -5.45 -11.73 -6.66
C ILE A 29 -6.68 -12.66 -6.67
N LEU A 30 -7.44 -12.69 -5.57
CA LEU A 30 -8.55 -13.62 -5.38
C LEU A 30 -9.81 -13.24 -6.16
N TRP A 31 -10.05 -11.93 -6.37
CA TRP A 31 -11.28 -11.42 -6.97
C TRP A 31 -11.09 -10.77 -8.34
N ARG A 32 -9.89 -10.85 -8.94
CA ARG A 32 -9.57 -10.24 -10.26
C ARG A 32 -10.63 -10.51 -11.31
N SER A 33 -11.02 -11.78 -11.47
CA SER A 33 -11.96 -12.23 -12.52
C SER A 33 -13.36 -11.65 -12.36
N LYS A 34 -13.78 -11.30 -11.14
CA LYS A 34 -15.09 -10.71 -10.84
C LYS A 34 -15.07 -9.18 -10.89
N ILE A 35 -13.99 -8.57 -10.40
CA ILE A 35 -13.91 -7.11 -10.22
C ILE A 35 -13.35 -6.40 -11.46
N ALA A 36 -12.40 -7.00 -12.19
CA ALA A 36 -11.82 -6.39 -13.39
C ALA A 36 -12.88 -6.03 -14.45
N PRO A 37 -13.89 -6.87 -14.76
CA PRO A 37 -14.96 -6.50 -15.70
C PRO A 37 -15.76 -5.27 -15.28
N ILE A 38 -15.95 -5.08 -13.98
CA ILE A 38 -16.66 -3.92 -13.43
C ILE A 38 -15.84 -2.66 -13.66
N HIS A 39 -14.56 -2.67 -13.30
CA HIS A 39 -13.67 -1.52 -13.54
C HIS A 39 -13.47 -1.22 -15.03
N MET A 40 -13.35 -2.25 -15.87
CA MET A 40 -13.31 -2.06 -17.33
C MET A 40 -14.54 -1.32 -17.84
N ARG A 41 -15.74 -1.67 -17.37
CA ARG A 41 -17.00 -1.04 -17.81
C ARG A 41 -17.15 0.39 -17.28
N ILE A 42 -16.87 0.61 -15.99
CA ILE A 42 -17.03 1.93 -15.36
C ILE A 42 -16.06 2.95 -15.97
N PHE A 43 -14.82 2.53 -16.22
CA PHE A 43 -13.77 3.43 -16.69
C PHE A 43 -13.48 3.33 -18.19
N GLN A 44 -14.22 2.49 -18.93
CA GLN A 44 -14.03 2.24 -20.37
C GLN A 44 -12.58 1.83 -20.71
N LEU A 45 -12.04 0.90 -19.92
CA LEU A 45 -10.64 0.45 -19.99
C LEU A 45 -10.52 -0.94 -20.61
N GLY A 46 -9.37 -1.22 -21.24
CA GLY A 46 -8.99 -2.56 -21.64
C GLY A 46 -8.48 -3.40 -20.47
N GLU A 47 -8.37 -4.72 -20.66
CA GLU A 47 -7.88 -5.65 -19.62
C GLU A 47 -6.44 -5.32 -19.18
N ASN A 48 -5.59 -4.93 -20.14
CA ASN A 48 -4.21 -4.54 -19.87
C ASN A 48 -4.13 -3.26 -19.03
N ASP A 49 -5.04 -2.30 -19.26
CA ASP A 49 -5.09 -1.06 -18.50
C ASP A 49 -5.47 -1.32 -17.04
N VAL A 50 -6.48 -2.18 -16.80
CA VAL A 50 -6.90 -2.55 -15.45
C VAL A 50 -5.79 -3.32 -14.73
N SER A 51 -5.14 -4.26 -15.41
CA SER A 51 -4.03 -5.04 -14.84
C SER A 51 -2.84 -4.14 -14.48
N ARG A 52 -2.49 -3.20 -15.37
CA ARG A 52 -1.47 -2.19 -15.12
C ARG A 52 -1.86 -1.26 -13.98
N GLY A 53 -3.11 -0.82 -13.91
CA GLY A 53 -3.64 0.03 -12.86
C GLY A 53 -3.54 -0.63 -11.47
N TYR A 54 -3.91 -1.90 -11.35
CA TYR A 54 -3.75 -2.66 -10.10
C TYR A 54 -2.28 -2.78 -9.68
N PHE A 55 -1.39 -3.13 -10.61
CA PHE A 55 0.04 -3.21 -10.33
C PHE A 55 0.63 -1.86 -9.90
N GLN A 56 0.26 -0.78 -10.61
CA GLN A 56 0.70 0.58 -10.29
C GLN A 56 0.19 1.04 -8.94
N TYR A 57 -1.09 0.80 -8.61
CA TYR A 57 -1.66 1.12 -7.31
C TYR A 57 -0.87 0.45 -6.18
N LEU A 58 -0.66 -0.87 -6.27
CA LEU A 58 0.10 -1.61 -5.25
C LEU A 58 1.56 -1.15 -5.16
N SER A 59 2.17 -0.81 -6.30
CA SER A 59 3.57 -0.34 -6.35
C SER A 59 3.72 1.05 -5.73
N TYR A 60 2.88 2.00 -6.09
CA TYR A 60 2.91 3.35 -5.54
C TYR A 60 2.56 3.35 -4.06
N TYR A 61 1.53 2.61 -3.64
CA TYR A 61 1.19 2.49 -2.24
C TYR A 61 2.35 1.91 -1.43
N LYS A 62 3.01 0.85 -1.93
CA LYS A 62 4.22 0.30 -1.30
C LYS A 62 5.34 1.33 -1.17
N ILE A 63 5.62 2.13 -2.21
CA ILE A 63 6.64 3.18 -2.18
C ILE A 63 6.31 4.22 -1.10
N LEU A 64 5.06 4.67 -1.02
CA LEU A 64 4.62 5.64 -0.01
C LEU A 64 4.85 5.10 1.41
N ILE A 65 4.54 3.83 1.67
CA ILE A 65 4.76 3.21 2.97
C ILE A 65 6.26 3.19 3.32
N ILE A 66 7.09 2.82 2.36
CA ILE A 66 8.54 2.75 2.56
C ILE A 66 9.09 4.15 2.91
N ILE A 67 8.76 5.15 2.11
CA ILE A 67 9.33 6.50 2.24
C ILE A 67 8.80 7.23 3.49
N PHE A 68 7.50 7.13 3.77
CA PHE A 68 6.86 7.96 4.80
C PHE A 68 6.70 7.26 6.16
N ASN A 69 6.81 5.93 6.23
CA ASN A 69 6.64 5.20 7.49
C ASN A 69 7.87 4.37 7.85
N ILE A 70 8.29 3.46 6.98
CA ILE A 70 9.33 2.47 7.30
C ILE A 70 10.71 3.12 7.43
N VAL A 71 11.12 3.92 6.44
CA VAL A 71 12.43 4.59 6.46
C VAL A 71 12.54 5.54 7.66
N PRO A 72 11.56 6.42 7.94
CA PRO A 72 11.60 7.26 9.14
C PRO A 72 11.59 6.47 10.45
N TYR A 73 10.84 5.36 10.53
CA TYR A 73 10.85 4.48 11.70
C TYR A 73 12.27 3.95 11.97
N PHE A 74 12.92 3.39 10.95
CA PHE A 74 14.27 2.87 11.10
C PHE A 74 15.30 3.96 11.39
N ALA A 75 15.14 5.16 10.83
CA ALA A 75 15.99 6.29 11.17
C ALA A 75 15.94 6.60 12.68
N LEU A 76 14.76 6.62 13.29
CA LEU A 76 14.61 6.84 14.74
C LEU A 76 15.19 5.68 15.56
N VAL A 77 14.99 4.43 15.13
CA VAL A 77 15.58 3.24 15.79
C VAL A 77 17.11 3.27 15.77
N ILE A 78 17.73 3.90 14.76
CA ILE A 78 19.19 4.04 14.67
C ILE A 78 19.72 5.21 15.51
N MET A 79 18.91 6.27 15.67
CA MET A 79 19.27 7.47 16.42
C MET A 79 19.19 7.27 17.94
N ASP A 80 18.24 6.45 18.39
CA ASP A 80 18.08 6.02 19.80
C ASP A 80 19.06 4.91 20.18
#